data_AF-A0A3D2HUE7-F1
#
_entry.id   AF-A0A3D2HUE7-F1
#
_cell.length_a   1.000
_cell.length_b   1.000
_cell.length_c   1.000
_cell.angle_alpha   90.00
_cell.angle_beta   90.00
_cell.angle_gamma   90.00
#
_symmetry.space_group_name_H-M   'P 1'
#
loop_
_entity.id
_entity.type
_entity.pdbx_description
1 polymer ?
#
loop_
_entity_poly.entity_id
_entity_poly.type
_entity_poly.pdbx_seq_one_letter_code
_entity_poly.pdbx_strand_id
1 'polypeptide(L)' 'SKEILKLIETVNKKYGNTVIMVTHNDAIRLMATLVVKFRDGVVRKAYRNEAPVGAEELEW' A
#
# COMPACT_ATOMS: atom_id res chain seq x y z
N SER A 1 -5.72 -8.70 -10.04
CA SER A 1 -4.92 -7.97 -9.02
C SER A 1 -5.75 -7.08 -8.09
N LYS A 2 -6.77 -6.34 -8.57
CA LYS A 2 -7.63 -5.49 -7.70
C LYS A 2 -8.29 -6.29 -6.56
N GLU A 3 -8.79 -7.49 -6.87
CA GLU A 3 -9.48 -8.35 -5.90
C GLU A 3 -8.60 -8.81 -4.74
N ILE A 4 -7.32 -9.15 -4.97
CA ILE A 4 -6.42 -9.56 -3.88
C ILE A 4 -6.10 -8.37 -2.96
N LEU A 5 -5.95 -7.17 -3.52
CA LEU A 5 -5.73 -5.95 -2.74
C LEU A 5 -6.96 -5.63 -1.88
N LYS A 6 -8.17 -5.79 -2.44
CA LYS A 6 -9.43 -5.64 -1.70
C LYS A 6 -9.55 -6.66 -0.57
N LEU A 7 -9.14 -7.91 -0.81
CA LEU A 7 -9.12 -8.94 0.24
C LEU A 7 -8.13 -8.57 1.37
N ILE A 8 -6.91 -8.14 1.02
CA ILE A 8 -5.90 -7.73 1.99
C ILE A 8 -6.39 -6.53 2.81
N GLU A 9 -6.96 -5.53 2.16
CA GLU A 9 -7.58 -4.37 2.82
C GLU A 9 -8.70 -4.80 3.78
N THR A 10 -9.56 -5.71 3.34
CA THR A 10 -10.67 -6.23 4.16
C THR A 10 -10.16 -6.97 5.39
N VAL A 11 -9.14 -7.81 5.25
CA VAL A 11 -8.50 -8.52 6.37
C VAL A 11 -7.82 -7.55 7.32
N ASN A 12 -7.08 -6.57 6.81
CA ASN A 12 -6.44 -5.52 7.62
C ASN A 12 -7.47 -4.74 8.45
N LYS A 13 -8.55 -4.24 7.83
CA LYS A 13 -9.61 -3.50 8.53
C LYS A 13 -10.39 -4.37 9.51
N LYS A 14 -10.67 -5.63 9.16
CA LYS A 14 -11.44 -6.55 10.00
C LYS A 14 -10.69 -7.02 11.24
N TYR A 15 -9.39 -7.27 11.12
CA TYR A 15 -8.60 -7.88 12.19
C TYR A 15 -7.58 -6.94 12.84
N GLY A 16 -7.37 -5.74 12.30
CA GLY A 16 -6.40 -4.77 12.82
C GLY A 16 -4.94 -5.20 12.65
N ASN A 17 -4.67 -6.19 11.79
CA ASN A 17 -3.34 -6.74 11.59
C ASN A 17 -2.42 -5.75 10.84
N THR A 18 -1.12 -5.77 11.11
CA THR A 18 -0.18 -4.99 10.30
C THR A 18 0.10 -5.69 8.96
N VAL A 19 -0.02 -4.95 7.85
CA VAL A 19 0.29 -5.45 6.49
C VAL A 19 1.49 -4.70 5.94
N ILE A 20 2.48 -5.44 5.46
CA ILE A 20 3.64 -4.91 4.73
C ILE A 20 3.57 -5.46 3.31
N MET A 21 3.64 -4.57 2.32
CA MET A 21 3.57 -4.93 0.91
C MET A 21 4.79 -4.40 0.17
N VAL A 22 5.39 -5.25 -0.65
CA VAL A 22 6.51 -4.90 -1.52
C VAL A 22 6.04 -5.00 -2.96
N THR A 23 6.19 -3.92 -3.72
CA THR A 23 5.71 -3.85 -5.09
C THR A 23 6.50 -2.83 -5.90
N HIS A 24 6.54 -3.03 -7.22
CA HIS A 24 7.02 -2.06 -8.20
C HIS A 24 5.88 -1.24 -8.82
N ASN A 25 4.61 -1.60 -8.55
CA ASN A 25 3.45 -0.84 -9.01
C ASN A 25 3.22 0.36 -8.08
N ASP A 26 3.49 1.56 -8.60
CA ASP A 26 3.42 2.81 -7.87
C ASP A 26 2.00 3.19 -7.44
N ALA A 27 0.96 2.74 -8.16
CA ALA A 27 -0.44 3.02 -7.81
C ALA A 27 -0.81 2.45 -6.43
N ILE A 28 -0.30 1.25 -6.10
CA ILE A 28 -0.57 0.57 -4.83
C ILE A 28 -0.12 1.40 -3.62
N ARG A 29 0.86 2.29 -3.78
CA ARG A 29 1.30 3.19 -2.69
C ARG A 29 0.16 4.04 -2.13
N LEU A 30 -0.86 4.33 -2.94
CA LEU A 30 -2.00 5.17 -2.54
C LEU A 30 -2.89 4.46 -1.50
N MET A 31 -2.83 3.12 -1.41
CA MET A 31 -3.52 2.38 -0.34
C MET A 31 -2.75 2.35 0.98
N ALA A 32 -1.42 2.54 0.94
CA ALA A 32 -0.57 2.37 2.10
C ALA A 32 -0.62 3.59 3.01
N THR A 33 -0.57 3.38 4.33
CA THR A 33 -0.46 4.45 5.34
C THR A 33 0.97 4.97 5.48
N LEU A 34 1.97 4.11 5.25
CA LEU A 34 3.39 4.45 5.20
C LEU A 34 3.97 3.95 3.88
N VAL A 35 4.62 4.84 3.14
CA VAL A 35 5.27 4.52 1.88
C VAL A 35 6.77 4.65 2.05
N VAL A 36 7.50 3.57 1.76
CA VAL A 36 8.97 3.54 1.77
C VAL A 36 9.46 3.24 0.36
N LYS A 37 10.20 4.17 -0.24
CA LYS A 37 10.80 4.02 -1.58
C LYS A 37 12.24 3.56 -1.45
N PHE A 38 12.51 2.38 -2.00
CA PHE A 38 13.86 1.81 -2.11
C PHE A 38 14.47 2.08 -3.49
N ARG A 39 15.79 2.28 -3.51
CA ARG A 39 16.59 2.26 -4.74
C ARG A 39 18.04 1.94 -4.38
N ASP A 40 18.66 1.01 -5.10
CA ASP A 40 20.07 0.62 -4.89
C ASP A 40 20.38 0.18 -3.44
N GLY A 41 19.48 -0.61 -2.85
CA GLY A 41 19.64 -1.13 -1.48
C GLY A 41 19.44 -0.09 -0.36
N VAL A 42 19.15 1.18 -0.69
CA VAL A 42 18.94 2.25 0.29
C VAL A 42 17.52 2.82 0.25
N VAL A 43 17.03 3.28 1.39
CA VAL A 43 15.77 4.02 1.49
C VAL A 43 16.00 5.44 0.96
N ARG A 44 15.32 5.79 -0.13
CA ARG A 44 15.37 7.13 -0.73
C ARG A 44 14.34 8.07 -0.16
N LYS A 45 13.17 7.56 0.24
CA LYS A 45 12.09 8.36 0.81
C LYS A 45 11.23 7.47 1.71
N ALA A 46 10.82 8.02 2.85
CA ALA A 46 9.75 7.46 3.68
C ALA A 46 8.77 8.59 4.02
N TYR A 47 7.48 8.35 3.85
CA TYR A 47 6.45 9.35 4.16
C TYR A 47 5.13 8.69 4.52
N ARG A 48 4.34 9.37 5.36
CA ARG A 48 2.96 8.98 5.64
C ARG A 48 2.05 9.45 4.51
N ASN A 49 1.11 8.59 4.14
CA ASN A 49 0.01 8.96 3.26
C ASN A 49 -1.15 9.42 4.14
N GLU A 50 -1.44 10.72 4.10
CA GLU A 50 -2.49 11.33 4.92
C GLU A 50 -3.90 10.97 4.46
N ALA A 51 -4.06 10.48 3.22
CA ALA A 51 -5.34 10.07 2.66
C ALA A 51 -5.21 8.76 1.86
N PRO A 52 -5.11 7.60 2.55
CA PRO A 52 -5.10 6.31 1.88
C PRO A 52 -6.42 6.05 1.16
N VAL A 53 -6.35 5.59 -0.09
CA VAL A 53 -7.52 5.23 -0.90
C VAL A 53 -7.77 3.72 -0.85
N GLY A 54 -9.01 3.30 -1.08
CA GLY A 54 -9.37 1.88 -1.13
C GLY A 54 -8.82 1.18 -2.37
N ALA A 55 -8.78 -0.16 -2.34
CA ALA A 55 -8.30 -0.96 -3.47
C ALA A 55 -9.08 -0.71 -4.78
N GLU A 56 -10.37 -0.36 -4.67
CA GLU A 56 -11.25 -0.13 -5.82
C GLU A 56 -10.98 1.20 -6.51
N GLU A 57 -10.50 2.20 -5.78
CA GLU A 57 -10.18 3.56 -6.26
C GLU A 57 -8.81 3.62 -6.97
N LEU A 58 -8.03 2.55 -6.91
CA LEU A 58 -6.75 2.48 -7.60
C LEU A 58 -6.96 2.49 -9.11
N GLU A 59 -6.46 3.51 -9.78
CA GLU A 59 -6.26 3.52 -11.23
C GLU A 59 -4.82 3.11 -11.54
N TRP A 60 -4.65 2.25 -12.56
CA TRP A 60 -3.34 1.82 -13.05
C TRP A 60 -3.34 1.61 -14.56
#